data_AF-A0A2E1S7R5-F1
#
_entry.id   AF-A0A2E1S7R5-F1
#
_cell.length_a   1.000
_cell.length_b   1.000
_cell.length_c   1.000
_cell.angle_alpha   90.00
_cell.angle_beta   90.00
_cell.angle_gamma   90.00
#
_symmetry.space_group_name_H-M   'P 1'
#
loop_
_entity.id
_entity.type
_entity.pdbx_description
1 polymer ?
#
loop_
_entity_poly.entity_id
_entity_poly.type
_entity_poly.pdbx_seq_one_letter_code
_entity_poly.pdbx_strand_id
1 'polypeptide(L)'
;MNIKNKILMVLIFGLLSINSIFADEKKDVLDEELPAVNPFLSGAGASGSGSIGSAGGSGKSISLNNLKLSGIIFGESKRYAIFSFPDGTTVKYEEDSIIQTNLMLLDIFIDHVYIKLEEQEYSIDMKNNIVKAEG
;
A
#
# COMPACT_ATOMS: atom_id res chain seq x y z
N MET A 1 60.82 -6.91 -22.83
CA MET A 1 59.88 -7.53 -23.78
C MET A 1 60.45 -7.44 -25.19
N ASN A 2 60.61 -8.58 -25.89
CA ASN A 2 61.20 -8.62 -27.23
C ASN A 2 60.39 -7.80 -28.25
N ILE A 3 61.05 -7.25 -29.26
CA ILE A 3 60.41 -6.37 -30.25
C ILE A 3 59.24 -7.06 -30.96
N LYS A 4 59.35 -8.38 -31.18
CA LYS A 4 58.29 -9.24 -31.72
C LYS A 4 57.04 -9.25 -30.84
N ASN A 5 57.22 -9.30 -29.52
CA ASN A 5 56.12 -9.30 -28.55
C ASN A 5 55.46 -7.91 -28.45
N LYS A 6 56.23 -6.82 -28.67
CA LYS A 6 55.68 -5.46 -28.74
C LYS A 6 54.82 -5.27 -29.98
N ILE A 7 55.29 -5.75 -31.14
CA ILE A 7 54.54 -5.68 -32.41
C ILE A 7 53.24 -6.49 -32.33
N LEU A 8 53.31 -7.70 -31.74
CA LEU A 8 52.12 -8.53 -31.53
C LEU A 8 51.08 -7.83 -30.64
N MET A 9 51.54 -7.12 -29.61
CA MET A 9 50.65 -6.42 -28.67
C MET A 9 49.97 -5.22 -29.35
N VAL A 10 50.69 -4.44 -30.16
CA VAL A 10 50.13 -3.32 -30.93
C VAL A 10 49.10 -3.81 -31.97
N LEU A 11 49.35 -4.95 -32.62
CA LEU A 11 48.42 -5.55 -33.56
C LEU A 11 47.09 -5.94 -32.88
N ILE A 12 47.16 -6.58 -31.71
CA ILE A 12 45.99 -6.97 -30.92
C ILE A 12 45.21 -5.74 -30.45
N PHE A 13 45.91 -4.70 -30.01
CA PHE A 13 45.26 -3.46 -29.56
C PHE A 13 44.54 -2.73 -30.70
N GLY A 14 45.10 -2.73 -31.92
CA GLY A 14 44.46 -2.14 -33.10
C GLY A 14 43.20 -2.88 -33.54
N LEU A 15 43.14 -4.20 -33.38
CA LEU A 15 41.97 -5.02 -33.74
C LEU A 15 40.80 -4.82 -32.76
N LEU A 16 41.06 -4.40 -31.52
CA LEU A 16 40.02 -4.13 -30.52
C LEU A 16 39.31 -2.78 -30.73
N SER A 17 39.94 -1.84 -31.45
CA SER A 17 39.44 -0.47 -31.63
C SER A 17 38.37 -0.30 -32.72
N ILE A 18 38.03 -1.35 -33.48
CA ILE A 18 37.11 -1.26 -34.65
C ILE A 18 35.65 -1.70 -34.37
N ASN A 19 35.28 -1.95 -33.10
CA ASN A 19 33.90 -2.30 -32.76
C ASN A 19 33.07 -1.05 -32.42
N SER A 20 32.68 -0.28 -33.43
CA SER A 20 31.59 0.69 -33.27
C SER A 20 30.27 -0.07 -33.26
N ILE A 21 29.78 -0.42 -32.08
CA ILE A 21 28.41 -0.93 -31.91
C ILE A 21 27.48 0.25 -32.17
N PHE A 22 26.84 0.26 -33.34
CA PHE A 22 25.66 1.10 -33.55
C PHE A 22 24.50 0.40 -32.84
N ALA A 23 24.05 0.96 -31.72
CA ALA A 23 22.81 0.54 -31.10
C ALA A 23 21.67 0.91 -32.07
N ASP A 24 20.87 -0.09 -32.44
CA ASP A 24 19.61 0.13 -33.16
C ASP A 24 18.68 0.89 -32.20
N GLU A 25 18.60 2.21 -32.35
CA GLU A 25 17.66 3.05 -31.61
C GLU A 25 16.27 2.78 -32.19
N LYS A 26 15.63 1.69 -31.76
CA LYS A 26 14.22 1.45 -32.06
C LYS A 26 13.41 2.57 -31.42
N LYS A 27 13.03 3.54 -32.24
CA LYS A 27 12.12 4.65 -31.91
C LYS A 27 10.66 4.23 -31.78
N ASP A 28 10.39 2.96 -31.48
CA ASP A 28 9.05 2.53 -31.15
C ASP A 28 8.92 2.49 -29.62
N VAL A 29 8.94 3.68 -29.02
CA VAL A 29 8.11 3.87 -27.84
C VAL A 29 6.71 3.76 -28.41
N LEU A 30 6.08 2.59 -28.27
CA LEU A 30 4.65 2.47 -28.53
C LEU A 30 4.02 3.62 -27.75
N ASP A 31 3.43 4.58 -28.46
CA ASP A 31 2.65 5.65 -27.87
C ASP A 31 1.43 4.98 -27.22
N GLU A 32 1.66 4.38 -26.05
CA GLU A 32 0.62 3.82 -25.21
C GLU A 32 -0.22 5.02 -24.81
N GLU A 33 -1.42 5.09 -25.40
CA GLU A 33 -2.32 6.19 -25.16
C GLU A 33 -2.56 6.29 -23.66
N LEU A 34 -2.16 7.42 -23.08
CA LEU A 34 -2.52 7.72 -21.70
C LEU A 34 -4.03 7.57 -21.57
N PRO A 35 -4.53 6.99 -20.47
CA PRO A 35 -5.96 6.87 -20.27
C PRO A 35 -6.60 8.24 -20.43
N ALA A 36 -7.65 8.33 -21.26
CA ALA A 36 -8.36 9.59 -21.54
C ALA A 36 -8.88 10.27 -20.26
N VAL A 37 -9.03 9.50 -19.19
CA VAL A 37 -9.37 9.96 -17.85
C VAL A 37 -8.20 9.70 -16.91
N ASN A 38 -7.65 10.79 -16.33
CA ASN A 38 -6.61 10.69 -15.32
C ASN A 38 -7.19 10.04 -14.04
N PRO A 39 -6.74 8.84 -13.65
CA PRO A 39 -7.30 8.12 -12.50
C PRO A 39 -6.96 8.76 -11.14
N PHE A 40 -6.05 9.73 -11.11
CA PHE A 40 -5.66 10.48 -9.91
C PHE A 40 -6.37 11.83 -9.80
N LEU A 41 -7.03 12.29 -10.88
CA LEU A 41 -7.97 13.41 -10.80
C LEU A 41 -9.30 12.87 -10.26
N SER A 42 -9.48 12.99 -8.95
CA SER A 42 -10.74 12.73 -8.26
C SER A 42 -11.86 13.60 -8.83
N GLY A 43 -12.51 13.16 -9.90
CA GLY A 43 -13.63 13.93 -10.48
C GLY A 43 -14.29 13.40 -11.74
N ALA A 44 -13.69 12.49 -12.53
CA ALA A 44 -14.26 12.18 -13.86
C ALA A 44 -14.35 10.69 -14.24
N GLY A 45 -14.15 9.77 -13.31
CA GLY A 45 -14.02 8.34 -13.64
C GLY A 45 -14.56 7.36 -12.61
N ALA A 46 -15.72 7.63 -12.01
CA ALA A 46 -16.58 6.61 -11.41
C ALA A 46 -17.88 7.27 -10.96
N SER A 47 -18.99 7.00 -11.65
CA SER A 47 -20.32 7.05 -11.06
C SER A 47 -20.52 5.90 -10.06
N GLY A 48 -19.58 5.77 -9.11
CA GLY A 48 -19.80 5.11 -7.84
C GLY A 48 -20.02 6.21 -6.83
N SER A 49 -21.28 6.48 -6.48
CA SER A 49 -21.64 7.45 -5.46
C SER A 49 -20.96 7.10 -4.13
N GLY A 50 -19.88 7.79 -3.81
CA GLY A 50 -19.23 7.77 -2.52
C GLY A 50 -18.76 9.18 -2.22
N SER A 51 -19.62 9.97 -1.59
CA SER A 51 -19.33 11.34 -1.17
C SER A 51 -18.07 11.35 -0.29
N ILE A 52 -16.97 11.85 -0.86
CA ILE A 52 -15.83 12.34 -0.10
C ILE A 52 -16.28 13.61 0.61
N GLY A 53 -16.16 13.62 1.93
CA GLY A 53 -16.35 14.82 2.74
C GLY A 53 -17.69 14.92 3.47
N SER A 54 -17.99 13.95 4.33
CA SER A 54 -18.56 14.22 5.64
C SER A 54 -18.35 13.00 6.52
N ALA A 55 -17.82 13.19 7.72
CA ALA A 55 -17.77 12.18 8.78
C ALA A 55 -19.19 11.89 9.31
N GLY A 56 -20.10 11.52 8.41
CA GLY A 56 -21.53 11.46 8.62
C GLY A 56 -22.22 11.03 7.32
N GLY A 57 -21.99 9.78 6.91
CA GLY A 57 -22.57 9.21 5.70
C GLY A 57 -23.23 7.86 5.98
N SER A 58 -24.53 7.89 6.23
CA SER A 58 -25.50 6.78 6.08
C SER A 58 -25.07 5.40 6.57
N GLY A 59 -25.32 5.14 7.87
CA GLY A 59 -26.17 4.04 8.35
C GLY A 59 -25.99 2.63 7.78
N LYS A 60 -24.86 2.28 7.15
CA LYS A 60 -24.51 0.91 6.84
C LYS A 60 -23.82 0.38 8.08
N SER A 61 -24.51 -0.47 8.83
CA SER A 61 -23.95 -1.18 9.97
C SER A 61 -22.64 -1.84 9.53
N ILE A 62 -21.50 -1.33 10.03
CA ILE A 62 -20.21 -1.97 9.79
C ILE A 62 -20.24 -3.25 10.63
N SER A 63 -20.30 -4.40 9.96
CA SER A 63 -20.07 -5.67 10.65
C SER A 63 -18.57 -5.81 10.90
N LEU A 64 -18.19 -6.45 12.00
CA LEU A 64 -16.79 -6.82 12.27
C LEU A 64 -16.12 -7.52 11.07
N ASN A 65 -16.89 -8.35 10.35
CA ASN A 65 -16.41 -9.06 9.15
C ASN A 65 -16.04 -8.14 7.99
N ASN A 66 -16.55 -6.91 8.00
CA ASN A 66 -16.36 -5.91 6.96
C ASN A 66 -15.23 -4.92 7.31
N LEU A 67 -14.70 -4.97 8.53
CA LEU A 67 -13.58 -4.15 8.97
C LEU A 67 -12.30 -4.98 8.93
N LYS A 68 -11.26 -4.47 8.28
CA LYS A 68 -9.96 -5.15 8.21
C LYS A 68 -8.88 -4.37 8.94
N LEU A 69 -8.13 -5.03 9.80
CA LEU A 69 -6.90 -4.50 10.37
C LEU A 69 -5.81 -4.59 9.31
N SER A 70 -5.40 -3.43 8.80
CA SER A 70 -4.43 -3.28 7.71
C SER A 70 -3.03 -2.95 8.22
N GLY A 71 -2.92 -2.40 9.43
CA GLY A 71 -1.63 -2.05 10.00
C GLY A 71 -1.71 -1.62 11.45
N ILE A 72 -0.59 -1.71 12.14
CA ILE A 72 -0.40 -1.21 13.49
C ILE A 72 0.88 -0.36 13.50
N ILE A 73 0.79 0.83 14.08
CA ILE A 73 1.94 1.72 14.30
C ILE A 73 2.21 1.76 15.79
N PHE A 74 3.38 1.27 16.21
CA PHE A 74 3.88 1.40 17.58
C PHE A 74 4.89 2.53 17.67
N GLY A 75 4.56 3.57 18.44
CA GLY A 75 5.50 4.57 18.92
C GLY A 75 5.85 4.34 20.39
N GLU A 76 6.78 5.13 20.92
CA GLU A 76 7.18 5.06 22.33
C GLU A 76 6.05 5.42 23.30
N SER A 77 5.21 6.40 22.92
CA SER A 77 4.14 6.94 23.77
C SER A 77 2.72 6.75 23.21
N LYS A 78 2.61 6.47 21.90
CA LYS A 78 1.33 6.36 21.22
C LYS A 78 1.31 5.17 20.28
N ARG A 79 0.14 4.55 20.19
CA ARG A 79 -0.13 3.42 19.31
C ARG A 79 -1.30 3.76 18.41
N TYR A 80 -1.25 3.27 17.18
CA TYR A 80 -2.31 3.48 16.20
C TYR A 80 -2.66 2.19 15.49
N ALA A 81 -3.96 1.98 15.28
CA ALA A 81 -4.48 0.94 14.42
C ALA A 81 -4.94 1.58 13.11
N ILE A 82 -4.67 0.90 12.01
CA ILE A 82 -5.09 1.30 10.68
C ILE A 82 -6.13 0.29 10.23
N PHE A 83 -7.37 0.75 10.05
CA PHE A 83 -8.46 -0.08 9.55
C PHE A 83 -8.81 0.29 8.12
N SER A 84 -9.05 -0.73 7.30
CA SER A 84 -9.64 -0.59 5.97
C SER A 84 -11.09 -1.02 5.98
N PHE A 85 -11.93 -0.20 5.37
CA PHE A 85 -13.37 -0.40 5.23
C PHE A 85 -13.71 -1.04 3.88
N PRO A 86 -14.93 -1.58 3.70
CA PRO A 86 -15.36 -2.24 2.46
C PRO A 86 -15.39 -1.34 1.23
N ASP A 87 -15.48 -0.03 1.44
CA ASP A 87 -15.41 0.98 0.39
C ASP A 87 -13.97 1.28 -0.06
N GLY A 88 -12.98 0.58 0.51
CA GLY A 88 -11.56 0.76 0.24
C GLY A 88 -10.94 1.93 1.00
N THR A 89 -11.71 2.69 1.77
CA THR A 89 -11.16 3.75 2.61
C THR A 89 -10.33 3.13 3.73
N THR A 90 -9.29 3.86 4.14
CA THR A 90 -8.40 3.42 5.21
C THR A 90 -8.20 4.57 6.18
N VAL A 91 -8.44 4.32 7.47
CA VAL A 91 -8.46 5.34 8.52
C VAL A 91 -7.60 4.89 9.70
N LYS A 92 -6.90 5.85 10.30
CA LYS A 92 -6.04 5.66 11.46
C LYS A 92 -6.78 6.04 12.75
N TYR A 93 -6.66 5.20 13.77
CA TYR A 93 -7.31 5.33 15.07
C TYR A 93 -6.29 5.22 16.20
N GLU A 94 -6.47 6.03 17.26
CA GLU A 94 -5.72 5.91 18.53
C GLU A 94 -6.44 4.94 19.48
N GLU A 95 -5.77 4.47 20.53
CA GLU A 95 -6.42 3.73 21.63
C GLU A 95 -7.60 4.55 22.19
N ASP A 96 -8.62 3.86 22.70
CA ASP A 96 -9.88 4.43 23.19
C ASP A 96 -10.68 5.27 22.18
N SER A 97 -10.43 5.14 20.88
CA SER A 97 -11.16 5.91 19.86
C SER A 97 -12.43 5.20 19.38
N ILE A 98 -13.48 6.01 19.14
CA ILE A 98 -14.74 5.53 18.58
C ILE A 98 -14.58 5.41 17.07
N ILE A 99 -14.67 4.19 16.54
CA ILE A 99 -14.67 3.92 15.10
C ILE A 99 -16.06 4.22 14.54
N GLN A 100 -17.11 3.76 15.22
CA GLN A 100 -18.52 3.99 14.90
C GLN A 100 -19.37 3.95 16.18
N THR A 101 -20.63 4.40 16.13
CA THR A 101 -21.54 4.52 17.29
C THR A 101 -21.52 3.34 18.27
N ASN A 102 -21.39 2.10 17.78
CA ASN A 102 -21.37 0.88 18.59
C ASN A 102 -20.02 0.12 18.51
N LEU A 103 -18.98 0.73 17.95
CA LEU A 103 -17.69 0.10 17.71
C LEU A 103 -16.54 0.99 18.19
N MET A 104 -15.79 0.51 19.17
CA MET A 104 -14.69 1.25 19.80
C MET A 104 -13.40 0.44 19.75
N LEU A 105 -12.28 1.12 19.50
CA LEU A 105 -10.94 0.57 19.68
C LEU A 105 -10.57 0.70 21.15
N LEU A 106 -10.28 -0.40 21.82
CA LEU A 106 -9.86 -0.41 23.23
C LEU A 106 -8.35 -0.28 23.30
N ASP A 107 -7.65 -1.38 23.03
CA ASP A 107 -6.19 -1.49 23.18
C ASP A 107 -5.52 -1.94 21.89
N ILE A 108 -4.26 -1.54 21.72
CA ILE A 108 -3.44 -1.89 20.56
C ILE A 108 -2.19 -2.65 21.03
N PHE A 109 -2.02 -3.86 20.49
CA PHE A 109 -0.86 -4.74 20.70
C PHE A 109 -0.07 -4.90 19.40
N ILE A 110 1.16 -5.42 19.49
CA ILE A 110 2.08 -5.47 18.35
C ILE A 110 1.55 -6.34 17.19
N ASP A 111 0.70 -7.31 17.50
CA ASP A 111 0.20 -8.35 16.61
C ASP A 111 -1.33 -8.44 16.52
N HIS A 112 -2.05 -7.75 17.40
CA HIS A 112 -3.50 -7.72 17.45
C HIS A 112 -4.04 -6.43 18.07
N VAL A 113 -5.35 -6.21 17.95
CA VAL A 113 -6.08 -5.09 18.59
C VAL A 113 -7.30 -5.62 19.31
N TYR A 114 -7.68 -4.99 20.41
CA TYR A 114 -8.96 -5.24 21.07
C TYR A 114 -9.96 -4.17 20.69
N ILE A 115 -11.16 -4.63 20.36
CA ILE A 115 -12.27 -3.77 20.00
C ILE A 115 -13.52 -4.19 20.76
N LYS A 116 -14.36 -3.21 21.05
CA LYS A 116 -15.66 -3.42 21.65
C LYS A 116 -16.73 -3.16 20.61
N LEU A 117 -17.53 -4.19 20.30
CA LEU A 117 -18.74 -4.07 19.52
C LEU A 117 -19.93 -4.25 20.47
N GLU A 118 -20.74 -3.20 20.64
CA GLU A 118 -21.85 -3.15 21.58
C GLU A 118 -21.39 -3.44 23.03
N GLU A 119 -21.72 -4.61 23.57
CA GLU A 119 -21.31 -5.06 24.91
C GLU A 119 -20.24 -6.17 24.88
N GLN A 120 -19.81 -6.58 23.69
CA GLN A 120 -18.89 -7.71 23.51
C GLN A 120 -17.52 -7.23 23.03
N GLU A 121 -16.49 -7.86 23.58
CA GLU A 121 -15.10 -7.58 23.22
C GLU A 121 -14.55 -8.65 22.30
N TYR A 122 -13.75 -8.22 21.35
CA TYR A 122 -13.13 -9.07 20.34
C TYR A 122 -11.67 -8.67 20.16
N SER A 123 -10.83 -9.64 19.87
CA SER A 123 -9.49 -9.43 19.35
C SER A 123 -9.48 -9.64 17.84
N ILE A 124 -8.77 -8.75 17.13
CA ILE A 124 -8.49 -8.90 15.69
C ILE A 124 -6.98 -8.97 15.51
N ASP A 125 -6.49 -10.05 14.91
CA ASP A 125 -5.07 -10.19 14.56
C ASP A 125 -4.74 -9.59 13.17
N MET A 126 -3.46 -9.50 12.83
CA MET A 126 -3.01 -9.02 11.51
C MET A 126 -3.42 -9.91 10.33
N LYS A 127 -3.89 -11.13 10.58
CA LYS A 127 -4.48 -12.02 9.58
C LYS A 127 -5.99 -11.82 9.45
N ASN A 128 -6.56 -10.88 10.20
CA ASN A 128 -7.99 -10.59 10.28
C ASN A 128 -8.82 -11.76 10.84
N ASN A 129 -8.22 -12.60 11.69
CA ASN A 129 -9.00 -13.54 12.51
C ASN A 129 -9.64 -12.78 13.66
N ILE A 130 -10.93 -13.03 13.88
CA ILE A 130 -11.71 -12.39 14.93
C ILE A 130 -12.01 -13.43 15.99
N VAL A 131 -11.52 -13.21 17.20
CA VAL A 131 -11.73 -14.09 18.34
C VAL A 131 -12.42 -13.29 19.43
N LYS A 132 -13.51 -13.84 19.98
CA LYS A 132 -14.18 -13.24 21.12
C LYS A 132 -13.22 -13.21 22.31
N ALA A 133 -13.03 -12.04 22.91
CA ALA A 133 -12.26 -11.94 24.13
C ALA A 133 -13.11 -12.56 25.25
N GLU A 134 -12.64 -13.66 25.82
CA GLU A 134 -13.20 -14.16 27.08
C GLU A 134 -12.53 -13.35 28.20
N GLY A 135 -13.36 -12.64 28.97
CA GLY A 135 -12.92 -11.88 30.15
C GLY A 135 -12.48 -12.76 31.30
#